data_AF-A0AA38ME51-F1
#
_entry.id   AF-A0AA38ME51-F1
#
_cell.length_a   1.000
_cell.length_b   1.000
_cell.length_c   1.000
_cell.angle_alpha   90.00
_cell.angle_beta   90.00
_cell.angle_gamma   90.00
#
_symmetry.space_group_name_H-M   'P 1'
#
loop_
_entity.id
_entity.type
_entity.pdbx_description
1 polymer ?
#
loop_
_entity_poly.entity_id
_entity_poly.type
_entity_poly.pdbx_seq_one_letter_code
_entity_poly.pdbx_strand_id
1 'polypeptide(L)'
;MTTRRTVRFTDPEEGLQKIQPSDTFSCFFVHKYVKELISTDFSNIQKLLQHELSVNKNYAQRWQEATNKFQYKSKMSKLRTECQIAIIAYTMDSNLYADFNDKCRRLQGDNSWNNFPYKSLYALLARSIHDIDNDPPVTTKMFYRGMSHKVKNLKVGDCFFLKQFMSCTPVKHMATMFVKGSGTLMIFEGSPSAACGLAKLSDFPSEQEILLFPWNVIRVTKIVSGQQQDNVHFETVESFVKDLPYSGNYKSRGIAVNNSGGNTGGAGAGNSDESSSYESSSDESSSDACLIS
;
A
#
# COMPACT_ATOMS: atom_id res chain seq x y z
N MET A 1 -12.55 3.73 -29.83
CA MET A 1 -12.41 2.28 -29.65
C MET A 1 -11.18 2.03 -28.78
N THR A 2 -11.40 1.86 -27.48
CA THR A 2 -10.33 1.79 -26.47
C THR A 2 -9.85 0.34 -26.38
N THR A 3 -8.64 0.06 -26.84
CA THR A 3 -8.01 -1.26 -26.71
C THR A 3 -7.98 -1.64 -25.23
N ARG A 4 -8.84 -2.61 -24.83
CA ARG A 4 -9.04 -3.03 -23.45
C ARG A 4 -7.73 -3.56 -22.86
N ARG A 5 -7.27 -2.94 -21.77
CA ARG A 5 -6.07 -3.36 -21.04
C ARG A 5 -6.38 -4.57 -20.17
N THR A 6 -5.70 -5.66 -20.46
CA THR A 6 -6.00 -6.98 -19.89
C THR A 6 -5.03 -7.39 -18.78
N VAL A 7 -4.03 -6.59 -18.41
CA VAL A 7 -2.85 -7.10 -17.68
C VAL A 7 -2.65 -6.53 -16.26
N ARG A 8 -3.23 -5.38 -15.92
CA ARG A 8 -2.77 -4.62 -14.73
C ARG A 8 -3.15 -5.15 -13.35
N PHE A 9 -4.27 -5.84 -13.24
CA PHE A 9 -4.67 -6.45 -11.96
C PHE A 9 -4.61 -7.98 -12.02
N THR A 10 -4.10 -8.54 -13.12
CA THR A 10 -4.03 -9.98 -13.35
C THR A 10 -2.64 -10.50 -12.98
N ASP A 11 -2.29 -10.40 -11.69
CA ASP A 11 -1.08 -11.06 -11.18
C ASP A 11 -1.45 -12.48 -10.68
N PRO A 12 -0.59 -13.50 -10.89
CA PRO A 12 -0.76 -14.84 -10.33
C PRO A 12 -0.63 -14.84 -8.79
N GLU A 13 -0.98 -15.98 -8.18
CA GLU A 13 -1.08 -16.26 -6.73
C GLU A 13 0.06 -15.71 -5.82
N GLU A 14 1.20 -15.32 -6.38
CA GLU A 14 2.43 -14.96 -5.66
C GLU A 14 2.38 -13.64 -4.87
N GLY A 15 1.39 -12.77 -5.13
CA GLY A 15 1.24 -11.51 -4.39
C GLY A 15 0.68 -11.67 -2.97
N LEU A 16 0.04 -12.81 -2.68
CA LEU A 16 -0.54 -13.15 -1.39
C LEU A 16 0.24 -14.29 -0.75
N GLN A 17 1.36 -13.96 -0.12
CA GLN A 17 2.10 -14.92 0.68
C GLN A 17 1.44 -15.07 2.06
N LYS A 18 0.92 -16.27 2.37
CA LYS A 18 0.46 -16.59 3.72
C LYS A 18 1.61 -16.38 4.70
N ILE A 19 1.35 -15.65 5.78
CA ILE A 19 2.38 -15.39 6.78
C ILE A 19 2.80 -16.70 7.44
N GLN A 20 4.06 -17.09 7.26
CA GLN A 20 4.73 -18.08 8.10
C GLN A 20 5.51 -17.37 9.21
N PRO A 21 5.76 -18.00 10.38
CA PRO A 21 6.58 -17.41 11.44
C PRO A 21 7.97 -16.95 10.99
N SER A 22 8.57 -17.63 10.01
CA SER A 22 9.86 -17.27 9.39
C SER A 22 9.78 -16.04 8.47
N ASP A 23 8.60 -15.74 7.93
CA ASP A 23 8.39 -14.59 7.04
C ASP A 23 8.44 -13.28 7.80
N THR A 24 8.05 -13.27 9.07
CA THR A 24 8.06 -12.07 9.90
C THR A 24 9.49 -11.52 10.03
N PHE A 25 10.49 -12.38 10.27
CA PHE A 25 11.89 -11.97 10.42
C PHE A 25 12.45 -11.38 9.12
N SER A 26 12.31 -12.09 7.99
CA SER A 26 12.81 -11.62 6.69
C SER A 26 12.14 -10.32 6.23
N CYS A 27 10.85 -10.14 6.55
CA CYS A 27 10.13 -8.91 6.25
C CYS A 27 10.62 -7.73 7.12
N PHE A 28 10.93 -7.94 8.40
CA PHE A 28 11.52 -6.89 9.23
C PHE A 28 12.84 -6.34 8.67
N PHE A 29 13.68 -7.20 8.08
CA PHE A 29 14.95 -6.74 7.47
C PHE A 29 14.73 -5.81 6.28
N VAL A 30 13.92 -6.23 5.31
CA VAL A 30 13.66 -5.39 4.13
C VAL A 30 12.91 -4.12 4.53
N HIS A 31 12.00 -4.20 5.50
CA HIS A 31 11.33 -3.04 6.06
C HIS A 31 12.33 -2.02 6.63
N LYS A 32 13.37 -2.47 7.36
CA LYS A 32 14.44 -1.60 7.88
C LYS A 32 15.14 -0.84 6.75
N TYR A 33 15.56 -1.52 5.68
CA TYR A 33 16.22 -0.84 4.57
C TYR A 33 15.31 0.12 3.81
N VAL A 34 14.05 -0.28 3.62
CA VAL A 34 13.05 0.61 3.02
C VAL A 34 12.90 1.86 3.88
N LYS A 35 12.80 1.72 5.21
CA LYS A 35 12.73 2.82 6.16
C LYS A 35 13.94 3.75 6.04
N GLU A 36 15.15 3.21 6.05
CA GLU A 36 16.38 4.00 5.89
C GLU A 36 16.41 4.74 4.53
N LEU A 37 16.03 4.05 3.45
CA LEU A 37 16.00 4.63 2.11
C LEU A 37 14.97 5.74 1.97
N ILE A 38 13.78 5.61 2.55
CA ILE A 38 12.77 6.67 2.48
C ILE A 38 13.06 7.81 3.47
N SER A 39 13.89 7.59 4.49
CA SER A 39 14.38 8.62 5.42
C SER A 39 15.52 9.48 4.86
N THR A 40 16.26 8.99 3.87
CA THR A 40 17.47 9.68 3.36
C THR A 40 17.16 11.04 2.70
N ASP A 41 18.16 11.88 2.43
CA ASP A 41 17.93 13.05 1.58
C ASP A 41 17.46 12.69 0.16
N PHE A 42 16.59 13.52 -0.40
CA PHE A 42 16.07 13.31 -1.76
C PHE A 42 17.19 13.27 -2.82
N SER A 43 18.30 13.96 -2.57
CA SER A 43 19.50 13.92 -3.42
C SER A 43 20.10 12.52 -3.55
N ASN A 44 20.01 11.68 -2.50
CA ASN A 44 20.47 10.30 -2.56
C ASN A 44 19.52 9.42 -3.39
N ILE A 45 18.21 9.65 -3.28
CA ILE A 45 17.21 9.00 -4.15
C ILE A 45 17.45 9.38 -5.61
N GLN A 46 17.76 10.65 -5.88
CA GLN A 46 18.05 11.12 -7.23
C GLN A 46 19.33 10.49 -7.82
N LYS A 47 20.39 10.34 -7.03
CA LYS A 47 21.61 9.62 -7.44
C LYS A 47 21.30 8.15 -7.76
N LEU A 48 20.50 7.48 -6.92
CA LEU A 48 20.05 6.10 -7.17
C LEU A 48 19.25 6.03 -8.48
N LEU A 49 18.32 6.96 -8.70
CA LEU A 49 17.54 7.03 -9.93
C LEU A 49 18.46 7.17 -11.15
N GLN A 50 19.38 8.12 -11.15
CA GLN A 50 20.32 8.31 -12.27
C GLN A 50 21.12 7.04 -12.57
N HIS A 51 21.64 6.38 -11.53
CA HIS A 51 22.35 5.12 -11.68
C HIS A 51 21.45 4.01 -12.23
N GLU A 52 20.26 3.80 -11.65
CA GLU A 52 19.31 2.75 -12.07
C GLU A 52 18.84 2.96 -13.51
N LEU A 53 18.56 4.20 -13.93
CA LEU A 53 18.23 4.51 -15.32
C LEU A 53 19.41 4.26 -16.28
N SER A 54 20.67 4.40 -15.82
CA SER A 54 21.83 4.14 -16.67
C SER A 54 22.06 2.65 -16.95
N VAL A 55 21.66 1.76 -16.02
CA VAL A 55 21.89 0.31 -16.12
C VAL A 55 20.64 -0.48 -16.52
N ASN A 56 19.44 0.01 -16.18
CA ASN A 56 18.18 -0.65 -16.48
C ASN A 56 17.46 0.05 -17.64
N LYS A 57 17.72 -0.44 -18.87
CA LYS A 57 17.15 0.13 -20.11
C LYS A 57 15.62 0.16 -20.11
N ASN A 58 14.96 -0.86 -19.57
CA ASN A 58 13.52 -0.87 -19.46
C ASN A 58 13.06 0.28 -18.54
N TYR A 59 13.67 0.42 -17.36
CA TYR A 59 13.33 1.52 -16.46
C TYR A 59 13.56 2.89 -17.11
N ALA A 60 14.69 3.07 -17.78
CA ALA A 60 15.06 4.30 -18.49
C ALA A 60 14.01 4.73 -19.51
N GLN A 61 13.63 3.80 -20.39
CA GLN A 61 12.64 4.06 -21.43
C GLN A 61 11.28 4.44 -20.82
N ARG A 62 10.86 3.68 -19.79
CA ARG A 62 9.56 3.89 -19.13
C ARG A 62 9.53 5.21 -18.37
N TRP A 63 10.63 5.58 -17.71
CA TRP A 63 10.78 6.86 -17.02
C TRP A 63 10.72 8.04 -18.00
N GLN A 64 11.35 7.93 -19.16
CA GLN A 64 11.31 8.96 -20.20
C GLN A 64 9.88 9.15 -20.74
N GLU A 65 9.18 8.06 -21.04
CA GLU A 65 7.77 8.09 -21.46
C GLU A 65 6.88 8.76 -20.40
N ALA A 66 7.07 8.42 -19.13
CA ALA A 66 6.35 9.02 -18.01
C ALA A 66 6.66 10.52 -17.86
N THR A 67 7.92 10.91 -18.07
CA THR A 67 8.36 12.32 -18.04
C THR A 67 7.68 13.13 -19.16
N ASN A 68 7.59 12.57 -20.37
CA ASN A 68 6.89 13.22 -21.48
C ASN A 68 5.39 13.36 -21.19
N LYS A 69 4.76 12.32 -20.64
CA LYS A 69 3.35 12.37 -20.22
C LYS A 69 3.09 13.41 -19.14
N PHE A 70 3.99 13.52 -18.17
CA PHE A 70 3.87 14.46 -17.06
C PHE A 70 3.74 15.92 -17.52
N GLN A 71 4.35 16.29 -18.65
CA GLN A 71 4.25 17.65 -19.22
C GLN A 71 2.81 18.08 -19.50
N TYR A 72 1.90 17.12 -19.73
CA TYR A 72 0.50 17.36 -20.06
C TYR A 72 -0.45 17.03 -18.89
N LYS A 73 0.07 16.74 -17.69
CA LYS A 73 -0.72 16.42 -16.49
C LYS A 73 -0.81 17.63 -15.56
N SER A 74 -1.93 17.73 -14.83
CA SER A 74 -2.07 18.69 -13.75
C SER A 74 -1.10 18.36 -12.62
N LYS A 75 -0.18 19.28 -12.33
CA LYS A 75 0.82 19.10 -11.27
C LYS A 75 0.14 19.12 -9.91
N MET A 76 0.51 18.18 -9.05
CA MET A 76 0.18 18.21 -7.63
C MET A 76 1.21 19.05 -6.89
N SER A 77 0.82 20.23 -6.41
CA SER A 77 1.73 21.23 -5.82
C SER A 77 2.51 20.73 -4.60
N LYS A 78 1.90 19.82 -3.81
CA LYS A 78 2.52 19.24 -2.62
C LYS A 78 3.49 18.10 -2.93
N LEU A 79 3.46 17.52 -4.14
CA LEU A 79 4.27 16.35 -4.47
C LEU A 79 5.46 16.73 -5.36
N ARG A 80 6.65 16.23 -5.05
CA ARG A 80 7.82 16.44 -5.91
C ARG A 80 7.60 15.88 -7.31
N THR A 81 8.24 16.50 -8.30
CA THR A 81 8.05 16.14 -9.71
C THR A 81 8.44 14.69 -9.99
N GLU A 82 9.53 14.20 -9.41
CA GLU A 82 10.01 12.83 -9.59
C GLU A 82 9.06 11.82 -8.97
N CYS A 83 8.43 12.15 -7.84
CA CYS A 83 7.39 11.33 -7.23
C CYS A 83 6.15 11.23 -8.15
N GLN A 84 5.76 12.34 -8.79
CA GLN A 84 4.67 12.36 -9.78
C GLN A 84 5.02 11.55 -11.03
N ILE A 85 6.26 11.67 -11.54
CA ILE A 85 6.76 10.88 -12.68
C ILE A 85 6.81 9.39 -12.32
N ALA A 86 7.23 9.04 -11.10
CA ALA A 86 7.24 7.65 -10.62
C ALA A 86 5.83 7.04 -10.62
N ILE A 87 4.83 7.80 -10.13
CA ILE A 87 3.42 7.38 -10.21
C ILE A 87 3.00 7.15 -11.67
N ILE A 88 3.30 8.08 -12.57
CA ILE A 88 2.94 7.94 -13.98
C ILE A 88 3.63 6.72 -14.59
N ALA A 89 4.93 6.52 -14.32
CA ALA A 89 5.69 5.37 -14.81
C ALA A 89 5.11 4.04 -14.32
N TYR A 90 4.70 3.99 -13.05
CA TYR A 90 4.05 2.82 -12.45
C TYR A 90 2.63 2.59 -13.01
N THR A 91 1.88 3.66 -13.27
CA THR A 91 0.47 3.62 -13.72
C THR A 91 0.31 3.80 -15.23
N MET A 92 1.36 3.72 -16.04
CA MET A 92 1.27 3.71 -17.50
C MET A 92 1.38 2.29 -18.06
N ASP A 93 0.81 2.07 -19.24
CA ASP A 93 0.61 0.72 -19.78
C ASP A 93 1.88 0.17 -20.34
N SER A 94 2.56 -0.51 -19.44
CA SER A 94 3.89 -1.00 -19.66
C SER A 94 4.14 -2.20 -18.77
N ASN A 95 5.21 -2.91 -19.09
CA ASN A 95 5.70 -4.00 -18.26
C ASN A 95 6.40 -3.52 -16.97
N LEU A 96 6.59 -2.21 -16.75
CA LEU A 96 7.33 -1.70 -15.59
C LEU A 96 6.65 -2.10 -14.28
N TYR A 97 5.34 -1.88 -14.16
CA TYR A 97 4.55 -2.28 -12.98
C TYR A 97 4.72 -3.78 -12.69
N ALA A 98 4.60 -4.62 -13.71
CA ALA A 98 4.62 -6.06 -13.56
C ALA A 98 6.01 -6.53 -13.11
N ASP A 99 7.08 -6.09 -13.79
CA ASP A 99 8.46 -6.43 -13.44
C ASP A 99 8.90 -5.85 -12.08
N PHE A 100 8.48 -4.62 -11.76
CA PHE A 100 8.75 -4.01 -10.46
C PHE A 100 8.08 -4.80 -9.31
N ASN A 101 6.77 -5.08 -9.43
CA ASN A 101 6.06 -5.81 -8.39
C ASN A 101 6.54 -7.26 -8.26
N ASP A 102 6.94 -7.90 -9.36
CA ASP A 102 7.58 -9.20 -9.36
C ASP A 102 8.88 -9.23 -8.57
N LYS A 103 9.73 -8.21 -8.74
CA LYS A 103 10.95 -8.09 -7.94
C LYS A 103 10.66 -7.74 -6.48
N CYS A 104 9.65 -6.93 -6.19
CA CYS A 104 9.22 -6.63 -4.82
C CYS A 104 8.80 -7.91 -4.07
N ARG A 105 8.04 -8.81 -4.71
CA ARG A 105 7.64 -10.11 -4.11
C ARG A 105 8.83 -10.96 -3.68
N ARG A 106 9.93 -10.91 -4.43
CA ARG A 106 11.14 -11.70 -4.19
C ARG A 106 12.10 -11.06 -3.18
N LEU A 107 11.78 -9.90 -2.61
CA LEU A 107 12.58 -9.30 -1.55
C LEU A 107 12.55 -10.16 -0.29
N GLN A 108 13.72 -10.69 0.06
CA GLN A 108 14.03 -11.52 1.21
C GLN A 108 15.45 -11.18 1.70
N GLY A 109 15.54 -10.35 2.74
CA GLY A 109 16.81 -9.97 3.38
C GLY A 109 17.80 -9.18 2.52
N ASP A 110 19.02 -9.04 3.03
CA ASP A 110 20.07 -8.13 2.54
C ASP A 110 20.45 -8.36 1.08
N ASN A 111 20.68 -9.61 0.68
CA ASN A 111 21.18 -9.91 -0.66
C ASN A 111 20.17 -9.52 -1.75
N SER A 112 18.88 -9.82 -1.53
CA SER A 112 17.83 -9.44 -2.48
C SER A 112 17.64 -7.93 -2.55
N TRP A 113 17.76 -7.23 -1.41
CA TRP A 113 17.66 -5.77 -1.35
C TRP A 113 18.85 -5.10 -2.04
N ASN A 114 20.07 -5.55 -1.77
CA ASN A 114 21.28 -4.98 -2.36
C ASN A 114 21.26 -5.06 -3.88
N ASN A 115 20.73 -6.15 -4.44
CA ASN A 115 20.60 -6.37 -5.88
C ASN A 115 19.26 -5.85 -6.47
N PHE A 116 18.41 -5.22 -5.67
CA PHE A 116 17.12 -4.72 -6.14
C PHE A 116 17.32 -3.56 -7.13
N PRO A 117 16.84 -3.65 -8.38
CA PRO A 117 17.18 -2.71 -9.45
C PRO A 117 16.23 -1.50 -9.55
N TYR A 118 15.39 -1.31 -8.53
CA TYR A 118 14.31 -0.33 -8.51
C TYR A 118 14.20 0.39 -7.16
N LYS A 119 15.31 0.57 -6.44
CA LYS A 119 15.32 1.25 -5.14
C LYS A 119 14.79 2.68 -5.28
N SER A 120 15.16 3.40 -6.33
CA SER A 120 14.65 4.76 -6.53
C SER A 120 13.15 4.77 -6.80
N LEU A 121 12.67 3.87 -7.66
CA LEU A 121 11.23 3.76 -7.95
C LEU A 121 10.44 3.44 -6.69
N TYR A 122 10.92 2.48 -5.91
CA TYR A 122 10.33 2.09 -4.63
C TYR A 122 10.24 3.30 -3.69
N ALA A 123 11.34 4.02 -3.48
CA ALA A 123 11.40 5.15 -2.56
C ALA A 123 10.51 6.32 -3.00
N LEU A 124 10.48 6.61 -4.31
CA LEU A 124 9.63 7.65 -4.87
C LEU A 124 8.15 7.31 -4.72
N LEU A 125 7.74 6.07 -5.01
CA LEU A 125 6.35 5.62 -4.78
C LEU A 125 5.97 5.62 -3.29
N ALA A 126 6.90 5.22 -2.43
CA ALA A 126 6.70 5.28 -0.97
C ALA A 126 6.45 6.71 -0.51
N ARG A 127 7.33 7.64 -0.89
CA ARG A 127 7.21 9.05 -0.54
C ARG A 127 5.96 9.67 -1.11
N SER A 128 5.53 9.29 -2.31
CA SER A 128 4.26 9.75 -2.84
C SER A 128 3.07 9.44 -1.93
N ILE A 129 3.05 8.28 -1.29
CA ILE A 129 1.96 7.89 -0.38
C ILE A 129 2.01 8.68 0.93
N HIS A 130 3.20 9.13 1.35
CA HIS A 130 3.38 9.98 2.54
C HIS A 130 3.12 11.47 2.26
N ASP A 131 3.66 11.99 1.17
CA ASP A 131 3.63 13.41 0.80
C ASP A 131 2.27 13.84 0.20
N ILE A 132 1.50 12.87 -0.32
CA ILE A 132 0.10 13.11 -0.68
C ILE A 132 -0.67 13.06 0.63
N ASP A 133 -0.96 14.26 1.16
CA ASP A 133 -1.94 14.56 2.21
C ASP A 133 -3.37 14.11 1.82
N ASN A 134 -3.53 12.96 1.17
CA ASN A 134 -4.81 12.45 0.73
C ASN A 134 -5.54 13.57 -0.06
N ASP A 135 -4.97 14.06 -1.18
CA ASP A 135 -5.61 15.10 -2.01
C ASP A 135 -6.01 14.57 -3.40
N PRO A 136 -7.29 14.17 -3.61
CA PRO A 136 -8.39 14.20 -2.63
C PRO A 136 -8.32 13.01 -1.66
N PRO A 137 -8.98 13.10 -0.48
CA PRO A 137 -8.83 12.03 0.50
C PRO A 137 -9.47 10.76 0.02
N VAL A 138 -8.81 9.63 0.28
CA VAL A 138 -9.40 8.32 -0.01
C VAL A 138 -10.45 8.04 1.06
N THR A 139 -11.67 8.58 0.87
CA THR A 139 -12.79 8.50 1.84
C THR A 139 -13.63 7.23 1.72
N THR A 140 -13.22 6.29 0.87
CA THR A 140 -13.99 5.05 0.67
C THR A 140 -13.92 4.15 1.91
N LYS A 141 -15.02 3.45 2.19
CA LYS A 141 -15.09 2.37 3.19
C LYS A 141 -14.89 0.99 2.59
N MET A 142 -14.86 0.90 1.26
CA MET A 142 -14.72 -0.33 0.49
C MET A 142 -13.86 -0.08 -0.73
N PHE A 143 -12.89 -0.95 -0.98
CA PHE A 143 -12.11 -0.91 -2.20
C PHE A 143 -11.84 -2.32 -2.72
N TYR A 144 -11.54 -2.41 -4.01
CA TYR A 144 -11.64 -3.65 -4.76
C TYR A 144 -10.40 -3.86 -5.63
N ARG A 145 -10.03 -5.13 -5.79
CA ARG A 145 -9.03 -5.58 -6.77
C ARG A 145 -9.50 -6.87 -7.42
N GLY A 146 -9.55 -6.90 -8.75
CA GLY A 146 -9.81 -8.14 -9.49
C GLY A 146 -8.51 -8.88 -9.77
N MET A 147 -8.55 -10.21 -9.75
CA MET A 147 -7.46 -11.10 -10.15
C MET A 147 -7.99 -12.13 -11.14
N SER A 148 -7.14 -12.55 -12.09
CA SER A 148 -7.52 -13.52 -13.13
C SER A 148 -7.51 -14.98 -12.70
N HIS A 149 -7.21 -15.26 -11.44
CA HIS A 149 -7.08 -16.62 -10.92
C HIS A 149 -7.77 -16.75 -9.57
N LYS A 150 -8.22 -17.97 -9.23
CA LYS A 150 -8.66 -18.30 -7.88
C LYS A 150 -7.46 -18.43 -6.96
N VAL A 151 -7.58 -17.93 -5.74
CA VAL A 151 -6.62 -18.22 -4.66
C VAL A 151 -6.95 -19.61 -4.10
N LYS A 152 -6.07 -20.59 -4.33
CA LYS A 152 -6.29 -21.97 -3.84
C LYS A 152 -6.12 -22.05 -2.33
N ASN A 153 -6.89 -22.96 -1.71
CA ASN A 153 -6.75 -23.32 -0.28
C ASN A 153 -6.86 -22.13 0.69
N LEU A 154 -7.64 -21.11 0.32
CA LEU A 154 -7.90 -19.95 1.16
C LEU A 154 -8.91 -20.30 2.27
N LYS A 155 -8.63 -19.86 3.51
CA LYS A 155 -9.52 -20.03 4.66
C LYS A 155 -9.79 -18.68 5.32
N VAL A 156 -10.97 -18.56 5.92
CA VAL A 156 -11.27 -17.43 6.82
C VAL A 156 -10.28 -17.45 7.97
N GLY A 157 -9.72 -16.29 8.31
CA GLY A 157 -8.66 -16.13 9.29
C GLY A 157 -7.24 -16.21 8.73
N ASP A 158 -7.04 -16.64 7.48
CA ASP A 158 -5.73 -16.60 6.84
C ASP A 158 -5.21 -15.15 6.78
N CYS A 159 -3.96 -14.95 7.18
CA CYS A 159 -3.27 -13.67 7.12
C CYS A 159 -2.19 -13.67 6.02
N PHE A 160 -2.11 -12.56 5.29
CA PHE A 160 -1.21 -12.38 4.16
C PHE A 160 -0.39 -11.11 4.33
N PHE A 161 0.89 -11.20 3.95
CA PHE A 161 1.77 -10.06 3.90
C PHE A 161 1.83 -9.47 2.49
N LEU A 162 1.47 -8.20 2.33
CA LEU A 162 1.59 -7.51 1.05
C LEU A 162 3.04 -7.09 0.80
N LYS A 163 3.80 -7.88 0.03
CA LYS A 163 5.22 -7.57 -0.30
C LYS A 163 5.41 -6.59 -1.46
N GLN A 164 4.34 -6.28 -2.18
CA GLN A 164 4.36 -5.43 -3.37
C GLN A 164 3.34 -4.31 -3.25
N PHE A 165 3.46 -3.31 -4.13
CA PHE A 165 2.45 -2.28 -4.23
C PHE A 165 1.20 -2.87 -4.85
N MET A 166 0.03 -2.49 -4.33
CA MET A 166 -1.23 -3.06 -4.78
C MET A 166 -2.15 -1.97 -5.30
N SER A 167 -2.41 -2.00 -6.60
CA SER A 167 -3.44 -1.19 -7.22
C SER A 167 -4.82 -1.75 -6.90
N CYS A 168 -5.71 -0.87 -6.45
CA CYS A 168 -7.12 -1.10 -6.11
C CYS A 168 -7.98 0.03 -6.70
N THR A 169 -9.30 -0.08 -6.54
CA THR A 169 -10.27 0.96 -6.95
C THR A 169 -11.46 0.96 -5.99
N PRO A 170 -12.08 2.12 -5.67
CA PRO A 170 -13.35 2.14 -4.95
C PRO A 170 -14.53 1.69 -5.83
N VAL A 171 -14.34 1.58 -7.15
CA VAL A 171 -15.40 1.25 -8.11
C VAL A 171 -15.41 -0.25 -8.39
N LYS A 172 -16.32 -0.98 -7.72
CA LYS A 172 -16.41 -2.45 -7.83
C LYS A 172 -16.42 -2.96 -9.28
N HIS A 173 -17.21 -2.33 -10.16
CA HIS A 173 -17.29 -2.73 -11.56
C HIS A 173 -15.94 -2.65 -12.28
N MET A 174 -15.13 -1.63 -11.97
CA MET A 174 -13.78 -1.48 -12.56
C MET A 174 -12.88 -2.63 -12.12
N ALA A 175 -12.89 -3.01 -10.84
CA ALA A 175 -12.13 -4.17 -10.37
C ALA A 175 -12.60 -5.48 -11.02
N THR A 176 -13.92 -5.68 -11.17
CA THR A 176 -14.49 -6.87 -11.81
C THR A 176 -14.04 -7.04 -13.26
N MET A 177 -13.77 -5.96 -14.00
CA MET A 177 -13.25 -6.04 -15.37
C MET A 177 -11.90 -6.76 -15.49
N PHE A 178 -11.16 -6.89 -14.39
CA PHE A 178 -9.88 -7.59 -14.33
C PHE A 178 -9.99 -9.02 -13.81
N VAL A 179 -11.17 -9.43 -13.35
CA VAL A 179 -11.49 -10.83 -13.08
C VAL A 179 -11.71 -11.51 -14.42
N LYS A 180 -10.74 -12.32 -14.84
CA LYS A 180 -10.87 -13.15 -16.05
C LYS A 180 -11.10 -14.60 -15.69
N GLY A 181 -11.86 -15.30 -16.53
CA GLY A 181 -12.19 -16.71 -16.30
C GLY A 181 -12.85 -16.89 -14.94
N SER A 182 -12.47 -17.95 -14.22
CA SER A 182 -12.91 -18.20 -12.85
C SER A 182 -12.05 -17.47 -11.83
N GLY A 183 -11.87 -16.14 -11.93
CA GLY A 183 -10.93 -15.39 -11.09
C GLY A 183 -11.42 -15.07 -9.66
N THR A 184 -10.74 -14.13 -9.00
CA THR A 184 -11.10 -13.67 -7.64
C THR A 184 -11.28 -12.16 -7.61
N LEU A 185 -12.38 -11.70 -7.02
CA LEU A 185 -12.57 -10.31 -6.62
C LEU A 185 -12.19 -10.18 -5.13
N MET A 186 -11.10 -9.46 -4.88
CA MET A 186 -10.73 -9.03 -3.53
C MET A 186 -11.55 -7.81 -3.14
N ILE A 187 -12.15 -7.88 -1.96
CA ILE A 187 -12.99 -6.85 -1.36
C ILE A 187 -12.34 -6.46 -0.05
N PHE A 188 -11.90 -5.22 0.08
CA PHE A 188 -11.31 -4.73 1.31
C PHE A 188 -12.29 -3.85 2.05
N GLU A 189 -12.48 -4.15 3.33
CA GLU A 189 -13.37 -3.43 4.23
C GLU A 189 -12.57 -2.43 5.08
N GLY A 190 -13.12 -1.24 5.25
CA GLY A 190 -12.48 -0.14 5.96
C GLY A 190 -11.81 0.86 5.02
N SER A 191 -11.39 1.99 5.59
CA SER A 191 -10.64 2.98 4.85
C SER A 191 -9.22 2.48 4.60
N PRO A 192 -8.69 2.61 3.37
CA PRO A 192 -7.37 2.10 3.04
C PRO A 192 -6.31 2.85 3.85
N SER A 193 -5.53 2.11 4.64
CA SER A 193 -4.35 2.64 5.32
C SER A 193 -3.17 2.70 4.36
N ALA A 194 -2.31 3.71 4.50
CA ALA A 194 -1.09 3.86 3.70
C ALA A 194 -1.37 3.77 2.20
N ALA A 195 -2.30 4.60 1.74
CA ALA A 195 -2.81 4.55 0.38
C ALA A 195 -2.82 5.93 -0.25
N CYS A 196 -2.68 5.94 -1.58
CA CYS A 196 -2.74 7.17 -2.35
C CYS A 196 -3.74 7.04 -3.49
N GLY A 197 -4.66 8.01 -3.60
CA GLY A 197 -5.49 8.16 -4.79
C GLY A 197 -4.67 8.70 -5.96
N LEU A 198 -4.63 7.98 -7.07
CA LEU A 198 -3.80 8.30 -8.23
C LEU A 198 -4.58 8.92 -9.39
N ALA A 199 -5.88 9.21 -9.22
CA ALA A 199 -6.75 9.62 -10.33
C ALA A 199 -6.23 10.82 -11.14
N LYS A 200 -5.61 11.82 -10.49
CA LYS A 200 -5.06 13.02 -11.16
C LYS A 200 -3.83 12.71 -12.02
N LEU A 201 -3.04 11.72 -11.64
CA LEU A 201 -1.76 11.38 -12.28
C LEU A 201 -1.84 10.12 -13.16
N SER A 202 -2.82 9.25 -12.92
CA SER A 202 -3.04 8.05 -13.72
C SER A 202 -3.40 8.41 -15.16
N ASP A 203 -3.00 7.55 -16.09
CA ASP A 203 -3.51 7.61 -17.47
C ASP A 203 -5.02 7.35 -17.55
N PHE A 204 -5.62 6.76 -16.50
CA PHE A 204 -7.03 6.34 -16.45
C PHE A 204 -7.72 6.91 -15.22
N PRO A 205 -8.02 8.22 -15.19
CA PRO A 205 -8.67 8.85 -14.03
C PRO A 205 -10.01 8.17 -13.65
N SER A 206 -10.73 7.61 -14.63
CA SER A 206 -11.99 6.90 -14.43
C SER A 206 -11.86 5.60 -13.62
N GLU A 207 -10.68 5.01 -13.57
CA GLU A 207 -10.42 3.82 -12.73
C GLU A 207 -10.35 4.19 -11.25
N GLN A 208 -10.18 5.47 -10.91
CA GLN A 208 -10.04 5.96 -9.54
C GLN A 208 -9.03 5.12 -8.75
N GLU A 209 -7.88 4.85 -9.38
CA GLU A 209 -6.87 3.94 -8.85
C GLU A 209 -6.41 4.41 -7.46
N ILE A 210 -6.45 3.49 -6.51
CA ILE A 210 -5.89 3.62 -5.17
C ILE A 210 -4.67 2.72 -5.14
N LEU A 211 -3.51 3.29 -4.83
CA LEU A 211 -2.29 2.52 -4.64
C LEU A 211 -2.06 2.27 -3.15
N LEU A 212 -2.12 1.01 -2.75
CA LEU A 212 -1.76 0.58 -1.41
C LEU A 212 -0.25 0.36 -1.34
N PHE A 213 0.37 0.89 -0.29
CA PHE A 213 1.76 0.63 0.01
C PHE A 213 1.96 -0.87 0.37
N PRO A 214 3.15 -1.45 0.13
CA PRO A 214 3.48 -2.77 0.65
C PRO A 214 3.55 -2.76 2.20
N TRP A 215 3.91 -3.86 2.82
CA TRP A 215 4.05 -4.00 4.28
C TRP A 215 2.76 -3.81 5.08
N ASN A 216 1.63 -4.11 4.46
CA ASN A 216 0.35 -4.29 5.15
C ASN A 216 0.10 -5.79 5.37
N VAL A 217 -0.42 -6.14 6.54
CA VAL A 217 -0.97 -7.47 6.82
C VAL A 217 -2.47 -7.41 6.64
N ILE A 218 -2.99 -8.28 5.78
CA ILE A 218 -4.41 -8.40 5.51
C ILE A 218 -4.90 -9.77 5.96
N ARG A 219 -6.13 -9.81 6.50
CA ARG A 219 -6.76 -11.04 6.99
C ARG A 219 -8.04 -11.32 6.22
N VAL A 220 -8.27 -12.58 5.85
CA VAL A 220 -9.50 -13.02 5.21
C VAL A 220 -10.63 -13.03 6.23
N THR A 221 -11.69 -12.27 6.00
CA THR A 221 -12.86 -12.19 6.87
C THR A 221 -14.04 -13.02 6.35
N LYS A 222 -14.15 -13.18 5.03
CA LYS A 222 -15.24 -13.92 4.38
C LYS A 222 -14.82 -14.43 3.01
N ILE A 223 -15.30 -15.63 2.65
CA ILE A 223 -15.12 -16.22 1.33
C ILE A 223 -16.51 -16.56 0.78
N VAL A 224 -16.83 -16.07 -0.41
CA VAL A 224 -18.04 -16.42 -1.15
C VAL A 224 -17.60 -17.00 -2.49
N SER A 225 -17.55 -18.32 -2.56
CA SER A 225 -17.18 -19.02 -3.79
C SER A 225 -18.30 -18.95 -4.81
N GLY A 226 -17.95 -18.68 -6.06
CA GLY A 226 -18.88 -18.64 -7.17
C GLY A 226 -18.40 -19.47 -8.36
N GLN A 227 -19.31 -19.77 -9.28
CA GLN A 227 -18.99 -20.51 -10.50
C GLN A 227 -18.04 -19.71 -11.42
N GLN A 228 -18.28 -18.40 -11.56
CA GLN A 228 -17.51 -17.51 -12.44
C GLN A 228 -16.48 -16.68 -11.69
N GLN A 229 -16.66 -16.40 -10.41
CA GLN A 229 -15.70 -15.64 -9.61
C GLN A 229 -15.87 -15.98 -8.14
N ASP A 230 -14.77 -15.95 -7.40
CA ASP A 230 -14.82 -15.95 -5.94
C ASP A 230 -14.77 -14.51 -5.43
N ASN A 231 -15.61 -14.17 -4.46
CA ASN A 231 -15.51 -12.91 -3.74
C ASN A 231 -14.85 -13.18 -2.39
N VAL A 232 -13.71 -12.53 -2.14
CA VAL A 232 -12.94 -12.71 -0.91
C VAL A 232 -12.85 -11.38 -0.20
N HIS A 233 -13.34 -11.33 1.03
CA HIS A 233 -13.30 -10.15 1.87
C HIS A 233 -12.04 -10.16 2.74
N PHE A 234 -11.43 -8.99 2.86
CA PHE A 234 -10.24 -8.73 3.64
C PHE A 234 -10.43 -7.52 4.54
N GLU A 235 -9.76 -7.54 5.69
CA GLU A 235 -9.50 -6.36 6.50
C GLU A 235 -7.99 -6.17 6.65
N THR A 236 -7.55 -4.93 6.85
CA THR A 236 -6.16 -4.66 7.22
C THR A 236 -6.01 -4.78 8.73
N VAL A 237 -5.11 -5.64 9.19
CA VAL A 237 -4.92 -5.94 10.61
C VAL A 237 -3.67 -5.27 11.18
N GLU A 238 -2.61 -5.16 10.38
CA GLU A 238 -1.36 -4.51 10.77
C GLU A 238 -0.86 -3.70 9.58
N SER A 239 -0.33 -2.52 9.83
CA SER A 239 0.38 -1.74 8.83
C SER A 239 1.72 -1.34 9.40
N PHE A 240 2.81 -1.87 8.83
CA PHE A 240 4.17 -1.48 9.23
C PHE A 240 4.55 -0.10 8.69
N VAL A 241 3.67 0.53 7.90
CA VAL A 241 3.82 1.92 7.45
C VAL A 241 3.79 2.90 8.61
N LYS A 242 3.14 2.54 9.72
CA LYS A 242 3.14 3.36 10.95
C LYS A 242 4.55 3.52 11.57
N ASP A 243 5.48 2.64 11.22
CA ASP A 243 6.84 2.67 11.75
C ASP A 243 7.80 3.44 10.83
N LEU A 244 7.32 3.88 9.67
CA LEU A 244 8.07 4.69 8.71
C LEU A 244 8.10 6.17 9.17
N PRO A 245 9.19 6.91 8.92
CA PRO A 245 9.20 8.36 9.14
C PRO A 245 8.00 9.01 8.42
N TYR A 246 7.41 10.04 9.02
CA TYR A 246 6.26 10.78 8.46
C TYR A 246 4.91 10.02 8.47
N SER A 247 4.77 8.96 9.27
CA SER A 247 3.52 8.23 9.47
C SER A 247 2.54 8.98 10.40
N GLY A 248 1.96 10.08 9.93
CA GLY A 248 0.88 10.74 10.66
C GLY A 248 -0.31 9.78 10.90
N ASN A 249 -0.59 9.48 12.17
CA ASN A 249 -1.83 8.90 12.73
C ASN A 249 -2.45 7.65 12.04
N TYR A 250 -1.65 6.65 11.65
CA TYR A 250 -2.20 5.33 11.29
C TYR A 250 -2.50 4.50 12.56
N LYS A 251 -3.79 4.36 12.91
CA LYS A 251 -4.24 3.47 14.01
C LYS A 251 -4.42 2.04 13.49
N SER A 252 -3.47 1.15 13.79
CA SER A 252 -3.64 -0.31 13.60
C SER A 252 -4.34 -0.95 14.80
N ARG A 253 -5.25 -1.91 14.59
CA ARG A 253 -5.71 -2.83 15.64
C ARG A 253 -4.71 -3.98 15.76
N GLY A 254 -3.78 -3.89 16.71
CA GLY A 254 -2.65 -4.82 16.84
C GLY A 254 -3.07 -6.30 16.86
N ILE A 255 -2.20 -7.16 16.34
CA ILE A 255 -2.35 -8.62 16.42
C ILE A 255 -1.90 -9.08 17.81
N ALA A 256 -2.82 -9.61 18.62
CA ALA A 256 -2.45 -10.38 19.81
C ALA A 256 -1.85 -11.72 19.35
N VAL A 257 -0.53 -11.84 19.40
CA VAL A 257 0.15 -13.12 19.22
C VAL A 257 0.06 -13.87 20.55
N ASN A 258 -0.89 -14.79 20.66
CA ASN A 258 -0.97 -15.69 21.81
C ASN A 258 0.18 -16.70 21.73
N ASN A 259 1.28 -16.41 22.43
CA ASN A 259 2.29 -17.40 22.76
C ASN A 259 1.74 -18.31 23.87
N SER A 260 1.02 -19.37 23.50
CA SER A 260 0.72 -20.46 24.42
C SER A 260 1.88 -21.46 24.41
N GLY A 261 2.80 -21.32 25.37
CA GLY A 261 3.84 -22.30 25.63
C GLY A 261 4.82 -21.88 26.72
N GLY A 262 4.68 -22.44 27.92
CA GLY A 262 5.74 -22.45 28.93
C GLY A 262 5.32 -21.98 30.33
N ASN A 263 4.82 -22.92 31.13
CA ASN A 263 4.53 -22.79 32.56
C ASN A 263 5.82 -22.81 33.41
N THR A 264 5.99 -21.83 34.29
CA THR A 264 6.61 -21.87 35.65
C THR A 264 6.30 -20.48 36.25
N GLY A 265 5.59 -20.25 37.35
CA GLY A 265 5.59 -20.92 38.64
C GLY A 265 6.12 -19.92 39.69
N GLY A 266 5.24 -19.32 40.51
CA GLY A 266 5.60 -18.81 41.84
C GLY A 266 5.58 -17.29 42.11
N ALA A 267 4.48 -16.86 42.73
CA ALA A 267 4.36 -15.99 43.93
C ALA A 267 4.83 -14.51 43.94
N GLY A 268 3.91 -13.62 44.36
CA GLY A 268 4.24 -12.58 45.35
C GLY A 268 3.73 -11.16 45.12
N ALA A 269 2.49 -10.90 45.58
CA ALA A 269 2.00 -9.71 46.32
C ALA A 269 2.22 -8.27 45.80
N GLY A 270 1.14 -7.48 45.81
CA GLY A 270 1.21 -6.02 45.99
C GLY A 270 0.09 -5.21 45.36
N ASN A 271 -0.94 -4.89 46.16
CA ASN A 271 -2.02 -3.93 45.91
C ASN A 271 -1.52 -2.54 45.44
N SER A 272 -2.31 -1.85 44.60
CA SER A 272 -3.12 -0.71 45.05
C SER A 272 -3.88 -0.07 43.89
N ASP A 273 -5.18 0.06 44.12
CA ASP A 273 -6.14 0.89 43.40
C ASP A 273 -5.67 2.35 43.26
N GLU A 274 -6.00 3.00 42.14
CA GLU A 274 -6.49 4.39 42.19
C GLU A 274 -7.30 4.71 40.93
N SER A 275 -8.61 4.61 41.11
CA SER A 275 -9.61 5.31 40.31
C SER A 275 -9.71 6.76 40.80
N SER A 276 -9.60 7.75 39.91
CA SER A 276 -10.20 9.06 40.15
C SER A 276 -10.85 9.62 38.90
N SER A 277 -12.07 10.06 39.11
CA SER A 277 -13.10 10.48 38.19
C SER A 277 -13.23 12.01 38.14
N TYR A 278 -13.89 12.48 37.09
CA TYR A 278 -14.58 13.78 36.95
C TYR A 278 -13.74 15.07 36.99
N GLU A 279 -13.80 15.85 35.91
CA GLU A 279 -14.47 17.16 35.95
C GLU A 279 -14.88 17.61 34.55
N SER A 280 -16.17 17.88 34.40
CA SER A 280 -16.78 18.60 33.29
C SER A 280 -16.87 20.07 33.69
N SER A 281 -16.47 20.98 32.80
CA SER A 281 -16.92 22.37 32.84
C SER A 281 -17.24 22.83 31.42
N SER A 282 -18.52 22.81 31.10
CA SER A 282 -19.16 23.68 30.11
C SER A 282 -19.13 25.11 30.63
N ASP A 283 -18.79 26.08 29.79
CA ASP A 283 -19.45 27.38 29.81
C ASP A 283 -19.38 28.07 28.46
N GLU A 284 -20.44 28.82 28.20
CA GLU A 284 -20.95 29.31 26.93
C GLU A 284 -20.35 30.65 26.48
N SER A 285 -20.51 30.89 25.18
CA SER A 285 -20.80 32.18 24.53
C SER A 285 -19.71 33.26 24.50
N SER A 286 -19.38 33.71 23.28
CA SER A 286 -19.83 35.03 22.79
C SER A 286 -19.25 35.28 21.39
N SER A 287 -20.16 35.73 20.52
CA SER A 287 -19.99 36.51 19.31
C SER A 287 -18.73 37.39 19.25
N ASP A 288 -18.07 37.43 18.10
CA ASP A 288 -18.05 38.67 17.30
C ASP A 288 -17.50 38.46 15.89
N ALA A 289 -18.28 38.94 14.94
CA ALA A 289 -17.88 39.17 13.56
C ALA A 289 -17.19 40.53 13.47
N CYS A 290 -16.06 40.62 12.76
CA CYS A 290 -15.64 41.88 12.17
C CYS A 290 -14.98 41.64 10.81
N LEU A 291 -15.52 42.36 9.84
CA LEU A 291 -15.11 42.50 8.44
C LEU A 291 -13.99 43.55 8.34
N ILE A 292 -13.48 43.68 7.10
CA ILE A 292 -12.67 44.79 6.54
C ILE A 292 -11.15 44.60 6.82
N SER A 293 -10.27 44.48 5.82
CA SER A 293 -10.15 45.13 4.50
C SER A 293 -9.53 44.19 3.47
#